data_AF-A0A537DFC9-F1
#
_entry.id   AF-A0A537DFC9-F1
#
_cell.length_a   1.000
_cell.length_b   1.000
_cell.length_c   1.000
_cell.angle_alpha   90.00
_cell.angle_beta   90.00
_cell.angle_gamma   90.00
#
_symmetry.space_group_name_H-M   'P 1'
#
loop_
_entity.id
_entity.type
_entity.pdbx_description
1 polymer ?
#
loop_
_entity_poly.entity_id
_entity_poly.type
_entity_poly.pdbx_seq_one_letter_code
_entity_poly.pdbx_strand_id
1 'polypeptide(L)'
;MREYFGSLSKGQVWLFTPQLALLGLTFLRYLSILYTAPIIVSLAAIWGWLDYTKKTHRAALELLSQFEVLLDDFGRLNFEQGGGAEDKRIVKLLDIVPPESNAMRPEIASAEIPGIKDLFLVFQFWYFSMRDKVRIMMRKAGVLLDYDLIELANDFVEFYNGYVEKIAEGSLRLLSKQELVRSARARGIFKNFATNLSELRGRSNIFLKKLRSYGYSISGMDVRPLGTDPWADSSNESPQPETSYR
;
A
#
# COMPACT_ATOMS: atom_id res chain seq x y z
N MET A 1 -24.68 -7.65 14.97
CA MET A 1 -25.54 -8.67 14.32
C MET A 1 -27.00 -8.23 14.21
N ARG A 2 -27.71 -7.86 15.30
CA ARG A 2 -29.14 -7.45 15.25
C ARG A 2 -29.41 -6.16 14.43
N GLU A 3 -28.51 -5.19 14.44
CA GLU A 3 -28.68 -3.93 13.70
C GLU A 3 -28.41 -4.06 12.18
N TYR A 4 -27.65 -5.08 11.75
CA TYR A 4 -27.43 -5.38 10.34
C TYR A 4 -28.66 -6.00 9.67
N PHE A 5 -29.43 -6.83 10.39
CA PHE A 5 -30.68 -7.38 9.89
C PHE A 5 -31.83 -6.35 9.86
N GLY A 6 -31.82 -5.38 10.78
CA GLY A 6 -32.82 -4.31 10.83
C GLY A 6 -32.69 -3.26 9.71
N SER A 7 -31.48 -3.02 9.19
CA SER A 7 -31.26 -2.13 8.04
C SER A 7 -31.50 -2.84 6.69
N LEU A 8 -31.26 -4.15 6.63
CA LEU A 8 -31.61 -5.01 5.48
C LEU A 8 -33.12 -5.08 5.26
N SER A 9 -33.93 -5.25 6.31
CA SER A 9 -35.39 -5.37 6.18
C SER A 9 -36.06 -4.06 5.74
N LYS A 10 -35.61 -2.91 6.25
CA LYS A 10 -36.15 -1.61 5.84
C LYS A 10 -35.78 -1.24 4.40
N GLY A 11 -34.56 -1.57 3.96
CA GLY A 11 -34.14 -1.36 2.56
C GLY A 11 -34.83 -2.30 1.57
N GLN A 12 -35.01 -3.58 1.95
CA GLN A 12 -35.64 -4.59 1.10
C GLN A 12 -37.16 -4.39 0.94
N VAL A 13 -37.87 -3.94 1.96
CA VAL A 13 -39.33 -3.68 1.86
C VAL A 13 -39.62 -2.53 0.90
N TRP A 14 -38.78 -1.49 0.88
CA TRP A 14 -38.89 -0.39 -0.09
C TRP A 14 -38.53 -0.81 -1.52
N LEU A 15 -37.75 -1.89 -1.67
CA LEU A 15 -37.24 -2.45 -2.93
C LEU A 15 -38.34 -3.08 -3.79
N PHE A 16 -39.39 -3.62 -3.15
CA PHE A 16 -40.51 -4.29 -3.84
C PHE A 16 -41.76 -3.42 -3.97
N THR A 17 -41.85 -2.27 -3.28
CA THR A 17 -43.05 -1.41 -3.25
C THR A 17 -43.55 -0.99 -4.64
N PRO A 18 -42.69 -0.52 -5.58
CA PRO A 18 -43.14 -0.14 -6.93
C PRO A 18 -43.62 -1.35 -7.75
N GLN A 19 -42.97 -2.50 -7.57
CA GLN A 19 -43.26 -3.74 -8.27
C GLN A 19 -44.56 -4.36 -7.77
N LEU A 20 -44.81 -4.32 -6.46
CA LEU A 20 -46.05 -4.74 -5.80
C LEU A 20 -47.22 -3.82 -6.15
N ALA A 21 -47.00 -2.51 -6.27
CA ALA A 21 -48.01 -1.55 -6.73
C ALA A 21 -48.40 -1.79 -8.20
N LEU A 22 -47.42 -2.04 -9.08
CA LEU A 22 -47.67 -2.41 -10.47
C LEU A 22 -48.36 -3.78 -10.61
N LEU A 23 -48.00 -4.76 -9.78
CA LEU A 23 -48.70 -6.05 -9.68
C LEU A 23 -50.15 -5.86 -9.20
N GLY A 24 -50.38 -5.02 -8.19
CA GLY A 24 -51.73 -4.69 -7.71
C GLY A 24 -52.62 -4.05 -8.79
N LEU A 25 -52.04 -3.20 -9.65
CA LEU A 25 -52.75 -2.57 -10.78
C LEU A 25 -53.17 -3.58 -11.87
N THR A 26 -52.47 -4.71 -12.02
CA THR A 26 -52.87 -5.78 -12.95
C THR A 26 -54.13 -6.52 -12.49
N PHE A 27 -54.29 -6.71 -11.17
CA PHE A 27 -55.49 -7.32 -10.59
C PHE A 27 -56.71 -6.40 -10.60
N LEU A 28 -56.50 -5.07 -10.63
CA LEU A 28 -57.56 -4.07 -10.73
C LEU A 28 -58.12 -3.90 -12.16
N ARG A 29 -57.74 -4.75 -13.13
CA ARG A 29 -58.37 -4.87 -14.45
C ARG A 29 -58.24 -3.64 -15.38
N TYR A 30 -57.38 -2.68 -15.05
CA TYR A 30 -57.15 -1.47 -15.87
C TYR A 30 -56.00 -1.61 -16.89
N LEU A 31 -55.09 -2.58 -16.70
CA LEU A 31 -53.93 -2.80 -17.58
C LEU A 31 -53.70 -4.30 -17.78
N SER A 32 -53.56 -4.73 -19.04
CA SER A 32 -53.28 -6.15 -19.37
C SER A 32 -51.89 -6.56 -18.87
N ILE A 33 -51.82 -7.77 -18.30
CA ILE A 33 -50.59 -8.41 -17.79
C ILE A 33 -49.48 -8.46 -18.85
N LEU A 34 -49.86 -8.56 -20.13
CA LEU A 34 -48.93 -8.56 -21.27
C LEU A 34 -48.12 -7.25 -21.39
N TYR A 35 -48.65 -6.12 -20.94
CA TYR A 35 -47.96 -4.82 -21.01
C TYR A 35 -47.22 -4.47 -19.72
N THR A 36 -47.69 -4.95 -18.56
CA THR A 36 -47.11 -4.63 -17.25
C THR A 36 -45.94 -5.54 -16.87
N ALA A 37 -45.97 -6.82 -17.26
CA ALA A 37 -44.90 -7.76 -16.94
C ALA A 37 -43.51 -7.35 -17.49
N PRO A 38 -43.37 -6.90 -18.77
CA PRO A 38 -42.08 -6.43 -19.29
C PRO A 38 -41.56 -5.18 -18.58
N ILE A 39 -42.47 -4.28 -18.16
CA ILE A 39 -42.12 -3.04 -17.43
C ILE A 39 -41.58 -3.39 -16.04
N ILE A 40 -42.22 -4.32 -15.33
CA ILE A 40 -41.77 -4.79 -14.00
C ILE A 40 -40.40 -5.45 -14.10
N VAL A 41 -40.18 -6.32 -15.09
CA VAL A 41 -38.87 -6.97 -15.33
C VAL A 41 -37.79 -5.93 -15.65
N SER A 42 -38.09 -4.96 -16.51
CA SER A 42 -37.14 -3.90 -16.88
C SER A 42 -36.77 -3.02 -15.69
N LEU A 43 -37.75 -2.63 -14.87
CA LEU A 43 -37.51 -1.88 -13.63
C LEU A 43 -36.68 -2.71 -12.64
N ALA A 44 -36.99 -4.00 -12.46
CA ALA A 44 -36.21 -4.88 -11.60
C ALA A 44 -34.76 -5.04 -12.10
N ALA A 45 -34.54 -5.13 -13.41
CA ALA A 45 -33.21 -5.20 -14.01
C ALA A 45 -32.42 -3.90 -13.84
N ILE A 46 -33.03 -2.74 -14.13
CA ILE A 46 -32.42 -1.42 -13.94
C ILE A 46 -32.09 -1.19 -12.47
N TRP A 47 -32.98 -1.57 -11.56
CA TRP A 47 -32.77 -1.38 -10.13
C TRP A 47 -31.75 -2.36 -9.55
N GLY A 48 -31.78 -3.62 -9.99
CA GLY A 48 -30.75 -4.62 -9.68
C GLY A 48 -29.37 -4.16 -10.16
N TRP A 49 -29.30 -3.57 -11.35
CA TRP A 49 -28.09 -2.93 -11.86
C TRP A 49 -27.65 -1.74 -11.02
N LEU A 50 -28.57 -0.86 -10.60
CA LEU A 50 -28.27 0.28 -9.74
C LEU A 50 -27.82 -0.14 -8.33
N ASP A 51 -28.39 -1.19 -7.74
CA ASP A 51 -27.97 -1.70 -6.44
C ASP A 51 -26.63 -2.44 -6.54
N TYR A 52 -26.42 -3.22 -7.61
CA TYR A 52 -25.14 -3.85 -7.92
C TYR A 52 -24.03 -2.81 -8.06
N THR A 53 -24.23 -1.80 -8.92
CA THR A 53 -23.26 -0.71 -9.13
C THR A 53 -22.98 0.08 -7.86
N LYS A 54 -23.99 0.34 -7.00
CA LYS A 54 -23.77 0.99 -5.70
C LYS A 54 -22.92 0.13 -4.76
N LYS A 55 -23.13 -1.18 -4.73
CA LYS A 55 -22.38 -2.12 -3.87
C LYS A 55 -20.93 -2.27 -4.32
N THR A 56 -20.70 -2.49 -5.62
CA THR A 56 -19.35 -2.54 -6.18
C THR A 56 -18.62 -1.22 -5.98
N HIS A 57 -19.33 -0.09 -6.14
CA HIS A 57 -18.77 1.23 -5.92
C HIS A 57 -18.30 1.47 -4.47
N ARG A 58 -19.09 1.05 -3.47
CA ARG A 58 -18.69 1.13 -2.05
C ARG A 58 -17.46 0.29 -1.74
N ALA A 59 -17.38 -0.91 -2.29
CA ALA A 59 -16.22 -1.79 -2.09
C ALA A 59 -14.94 -1.18 -2.70
N ALA A 60 -15.03 -0.62 -3.91
CA ALA A 60 -13.90 0.05 -4.55
C ALA A 60 -13.41 1.27 -3.76
N LEU A 61 -14.32 2.09 -3.23
CA LEU A 61 -13.96 3.22 -2.36
C LEU A 61 -13.28 2.79 -1.06
N GLU A 62 -13.75 1.69 -0.44
CA GLU A 62 -13.11 1.13 0.76
C GLU A 62 -11.67 0.68 0.46
N LEU A 63 -11.45 0.02 -0.67
CA LEU A 63 -10.13 -0.42 -1.12
C LEU A 63 -9.21 0.76 -1.41
N LEU A 64 -9.71 1.81 -2.06
CA LEU A 64 -8.94 3.04 -2.28
C LEU A 64 -8.57 3.75 -0.99
N SER A 65 -9.48 3.82 -0.02
CA SER A 65 -9.18 4.41 1.28
C SER A 65 -8.09 3.62 2.02
N GLN A 66 -8.15 2.28 1.98
CA GLN A 66 -7.09 1.43 2.54
C GLN A 66 -5.75 1.64 1.84
N PHE A 67 -5.78 1.82 0.52
CA PHE A 67 -4.58 2.11 -0.27
C PHE A 67 -4.00 3.49 0.03
N GLU A 68 -4.83 4.54 0.16
CA GLU A 68 -4.39 5.88 0.55
C GLU A 68 -3.66 5.84 1.89
N VAL A 69 -4.20 5.13 2.88
CA VAL A 69 -3.55 4.98 4.19
C VAL A 69 -2.18 4.30 4.06
N LEU A 70 -2.06 3.25 3.24
CA LEU A 70 -0.77 2.57 3.00
C LEU A 70 0.25 3.50 2.34
N LEU A 71 -0.18 4.30 1.36
CA LEU A 71 0.67 5.28 0.72
C LEU A 71 1.10 6.38 1.70
N ASP A 72 0.18 6.97 2.45
CA ASP A 72 0.49 8.01 3.42
C ASP A 72 1.45 7.50 4.50
N ASP A 73 1.28 6.25 4.97
CA ASP A 73 2.22 5.61 5.90
C ASP A 73 3.60 5.40 5.28
N PHE A 74 3.66 4.98 4.01
CA PHE A 74 4.93 4.91 3.26
C PHE A 74 5.58 6.29 3.18
N GLY A 75 4.81 7.32 2.86
CA GLY A 75 5.30 8.69 2.73
C GLY A 75 5.85 9.24 4.03
N ARG A 76 5.13 9.03 5.13
CA ARG A 76 5.57 9.41 6.48
C ARG A 76 6.88 8.72 6.87
N LEU A 77 7.01 7.43 6.57
CA LEU A 77 8.20 6.66 6.91
C LEU A 77 9.44 7.13 6.12
N ASN A 78 9.25 7.42 4.83
CA ASN A 78 10.37 7.54 3.88
C ASN A 78 10.70 8.97 3.47
N PHE A 79 9.73 9.89 3.47
CA PHE A 79 9.89 11.24 2.90
C PHE A 79 9.63 12.38 3.89
N GLU A 80 8.84 12.16 4.94
CA GLU A 80 8.58 13.19 5.94
C GLU A 80 9.86 13.51 6.74
N GLN A 81 10.26 14.78 6.73
CA GLN A 81 11.47 15.23 7.40
C GLN A 81 11.18 15.46 8.87
N GLY A 82 11.86 14.73 9.75
CA GLY A 82 11.93 15.08 11.16
C GLY A 82 12.87 16.27 11.39
N GLY A 83 12.66 17.04 12.47
CA GLY A 83 13.55 18.14 12.84
C GLY A 83 14.93 17.62 13.25
N GLY A 84 15.96 17.87 12.44
CA GLY A 84 17.38 17.68 12.77
C GLY A 84 17.75 16.26 13.26
N ALA A 85 17.71 16.05 14.58
CA ALA A 85 18.03 14.77 15.22
C ALA A 85 16.91 13.71 15.08
N GLU A 86 15.68 14.13 14.78
CA GLU A 86 14.51 13.25 14.64
C GLU A 86 14.30 12.73 13.21
N ASP A 87 15.14 13.11 12.26
CA ASP A 87 15.07 12.61 10.89
C ASP A 87 15.49 11.13 10.84
N LYS A 88 14.49 10.25 10.71
CA LYS A 88 14.64 8.79 10.72
C LYS A 88 14.66 8.16 9.33
N ARG A 89 14.78 8.97 8.27
CA ARG A 89 14.81 8.47 6.89
C ARG A 89 16.10 7.67 6.63
N ILE A 90 16.00 6.57 5.89
CA ILE A 90 17.15 5.69 5.64
C ILE A 90 18.32 6.41 4.95
N VAL A 91 18.01 7.36 4.04
CA VAL A 91 19.01 8.16 3.32
C VAL A 91 19.85 9.04 4.27
N LYS A 92 19.33 9.39 5.45
CA LYS A 92 20.13 10.12 6.46
C LYS A 92 21.30 9.33 7.01
N LEU A 93 21.28 8.01 6.90
CA LEU A 93 22.44 7.23 7.27
C LEU A 93 23.66 7.57 6.40
N LEU A 94 23.47 7.96 5.14
CA LEU A 94 24.55 8.42 4.25
C LEU A 94 25.22 9.73 4.71
N ASP A 95 24.52 10.52 5.53
CA ASP A 95 25.07 11.76 6.11
C ASP A 95 25.79 11.51 7.45
N ILE A 96 25.52 10.38 8.11
CA ILE A 96 25.92 10.11 9.50
C ILE A 96 27.01 9.04 9.59
N VAL A 97 26.94 8.03 8.74
CA VAL A 97 27.84 6.88 8.76
C VAL A 97 28.82 7.02 7.60
N PRO A 98 30.14 6.95 7.86
CA PRO A 98 31.12 7.03 6.79
C PRO A 98 30.98 5.82 5.84
N PRO A 99 31.35 5.98 4.56
CA PRO A 99 31.32 4.88 3.61
C PRO A 99 32.30 3.77 4.01
N GLU A 100 32.02 2.54 3.57
CA GLU A 100 32.84 1.37 3.92
C GLU A 100 34.27 1.50 3.35
N SER A 101 35.26 1.68 4.23
CA SER A 101 36.64 2.06 3.84
C SER A 101 37.39 1.00 3.05
N ASN A 102 36.97 -0.26 3.13
CA ASN A 102 37.70 -1.40 2.55
C ASN A 102 37.07 -1.93 1.25
N ALA A 103 35.85 -1.52 0.90
CA ALA A 103 35.12 -2.03 -0.25
C ALA A 103 34.98 -1.02 -1.40
N MET A 104 35.01 0.29 -1.12
CA MET A 104 34.84 1.33 -2.12
C MET A 104 36.06 2.24 -2.23
N ARG A 105 36.57 2.43 -3.45
CA ARG A 105 37.49 3.54 -3.74
C ARG A 105 36.77 4.86 -3.39
N PRO A 106 37.45 5.85 -2.82
CA PRO A 106 36.85 7.14 -2.45
C PRO A 106 36.11 7.82 -3.62
N GLU A 107 36.59 7.60 -4.85
CA GLU A 107 36.03 8.09 -6.11
C GLU A 107 34.67 7.46 -6.45
N ILE A 108 34.42 6.22 -6.01
CA ILE A 108 33.16 5.51 -6.24
C ILE A 108 32.11 6.00 -5.24
N ALA A 109 32.49 6.12 -3.96
CA ALA A 109 31.59 6.63 -2.92
C ALA A 109 31.18 8.10 -3.18
N SER A 110 32.08 8.93 -3.72
CA SER A 110 31.78 10.33 -4.05
C SER A 110 30.82 10.49 -5.23
N ALA A 111 30.68 9.48 -6.09
CA ALA A 111 29.74 9.47 -7.21
C ALA A 111 28.41 8.77 -6.87
N GLU A 112 28.46 7.65 -6.13
CA GLU A 112 27.26 6.84 -5.84
C GLU A 112 26.37 7.45 -4.74
N ILE A 113 26.94 8.11 -3.73
CA ILE A 113 26.14 8.76 -2.66
C ILE A 113 25.23 9.87 -3.24
N PRO A 114 25.73 10.81 -4.07
CA PRO A 114 24.86 11.76 -4.78
C PRO A 114 23.81 11.06 -5.65
N GLY A 115 24.19 10.00 -6.38
CA GLY A 115 23.27 9.24 -7.22
C GLY A 115 22.09 8.64 -6.46
N ILE A 116 22.31 8.08 -5.26
CA ILE A 116 21.23 7.59 -4.40
C ILE A 116 20.35 8.73 -3.88
N LYS A 117 20.93 9.88 -3.54
CA LYS A 117 20.17 11.06 -3.10
C LYS A 117 19.28 11.62 -4.23
N ASP A 118 19.78 11.63 -5.46
CA ASP A 118 19.02 12.04 -6.64
C ASP A 118 17.89 11.04 -6.94
N LEU A 119 18.18 9.74 -6.88
CA LEU A 119 17.16 8.70 -7.00
C LEU A 119 16.10 8.82 -5.91
N PHE A 120 16.48 9.15 -4.68
CA PHE A 120 15.54 9.37 -3.59
C PHE A 120 14.54 10.50 -3.90
N LEU A 121 15.00 11.60 -4.53
CA LEU A 121 14.12 12.67 -4.99
C LEU A 121 13.17 12.18 -6.10
N VAL A 122 13.66 11.37 -7.04
CA VAL A 122 12.81 10.77 -8.08
C VAL A 122 11.71 9.89 -7.46
N PHE A 123 12.05 9.05 -6.48
CA PHE A 123 11.08 8.25 -5.75
C PHE A 123 10.10 9.13 -4.95
N GLN A 124 10.56 10.26 -4.42
CA GLN A 124 9.68 11.21 -3.74
C GLN A 124 8.65 11.83 -4.71
N PHE A 125 9.07 12.18 -5.93
CA PHE A 125 8.14 12.65 -6.98
C PHE A 125 7.16 11.57 -7.40
N TRP A 126 7.63 10.33 -7.57
CA TRP A 126 6.76 9.19 -7.90
C TRP A 126 5.71 8.96 -6.81
N TYR A 127 6.10 9.03 -5.54
CA TYR A 127 5.18 8.97 -4.40
C TYR A 127 4.08 10.03 -4.49
N PHE A 128 4.44 11.30 -4.71
CA PHE A 128 3.45 12.37 -4.83
C PHE A 128 2.50 12.15 -6.03
N SER A 129 3.02 11.68 -7.15
CA SER A 129 2.22 11.33 -8.34
C SER A 129 1.19 10.23 -8.03
N MET A 130 1.60 9.13 -7.38
CA MET A 130 0.67 8.06 -6.99
C MET A 130 -0.37 8.55 -5.98
N ARG A 131 0.05 9.34 -4.98
CA ARG A 131 -0.86 9.92 -3.98
C ARG A 131 -1.93 10.78 -4.65
N ASP A 132 -1.54 11.61 -5.61
CA ASP A 132 -2.48 12.43 -6.37
C ASP A 132 -3.40 11.59 -7.26
N LYS A 133 -2.89 10.54 -7.92
CA LYS A 133 -3.69 9.55 -8.67
C LYS A 133 -4.78 8.96 -7.78
N VAL A 134 -4.43 8.51 -6.57
CA VAL A 134 -5.39 7.93 -5.60
C VAL A 134 -6.43 8.94 -5.15
N ARG A 135 -6.02 10.16 -4.81
CA ARG A 135 -6.94 11.23 -4.40
C ARG A 135 -7.90 11.62 -5.51
N ILE A 136 -7.43 11.67 -6.75
CA ILE A 136 -8.27 11.91 -7.92
C ILE A 136 -9.28 10.77 -8.08
N MET A 137 -8.85 9.51 -7.95
CA MET A 137 -9.73 8.34 -8.03
C MET A 137 -10.80 8.36 -6.94
N MET A 138 -10.43 8.67 -5.70
CA MET A 138 -11.40 8.84 -4.60
C MET A 138 -12.39 9.97 -4.84
N ARG A 139 -11.94 11.14 -5.33
CA ARG A 139 -12.82 12.28 -5.63
C ARG A 139 -13.79 12.00 -6.77
N LYS A 140 -13.37 11.19 -7.74
CA LYS A 140 -14.18 10.84 -8.91
C LYS A 140 -15.21 9.73 -8.64
N ALA A 141 -15.35 9.29 -7.38
CA ALA A 141 -16.41 8.44 -6.80
C ALA A 141 -17.57 8.03 -7.74
N GLY A 142 -17.30 7.21 -8.75
CA GLY A 142 -18.32 6.68 -9.66
C GLY A 142 -17.83 6.24 -11.03
N VAL A 143 -16.68 6.74 -11.50
CA VAL A 143 -16.04 6.30 -12.75
C VAL A 143 -14.68 5.68 -12.44
N LEU A 144 -14.69 4.69 -11.56
CA LEU A 144 -13.52 3.83 -11.36
C LEU A 144 -13.70 2.60 -12.21
N LEU A 145 -12.75 2.37 -13.11
CA LEU A 145 -12.64 1.07 -13.75
C LEU A 145 -11.86 0.17 -12.78
N ASP A 146 -12.31 -1.08 -12.63
CA ASP A 146 -11.57 -2.11 -11.89
C ASP A 146 -10.10 -2.23 -12.37
N TYR A 147 -9.87 -1.89 -13.64
CA TYR A 147 -8.55 -1.75 -14.25
C TYR A 147 -7.65 -0.72 -13.55
N ASP A 148 -8.17 0.45 -13.20
CA ASP A 148 -7.37 1.53 -12.59
C ASP A 148 -6.84 1.12 -11.21
N LEU A 149 -7.63 0.33 -10.46
CA LEU A 149 -7.25 -0.20 -9.16
C LEU A 149 -6.16 -1.27 -9.29
N ILE A 150 -6.22 -2.10 -10.33
CA ILE A 150 -5.18 -3.10 -10.64
C ILE A 150 -3.87 -2.40 -11.02
N GLU A 151 -3.94 -1.42 -11.92
CA GLU A 151 -2.77 -0.64 -12.34
C GLU A 151 -2.12 0.04 -11.13
N LEU A 152 -2.92 0.70 -10.30
CA LEU A 152 -2.44 1.36 -9.10
C LEU A 152 -1.77 0.38 -8.11
N ALA A 153 -2.31 -0.83 -7.95
CA ALA A 153 -1.71 -1.86 -7.11
C ALA A 153 -0.37 -2.37 -7.68
N ASN A 154 -0.28 -2.55 -9.01
CA ASN A 154 0.96 -2.94 -9.68
C ASN A 154 2.03 -1.83 -9.56
N ASP A 155 1.65 -0.58 -9.82
CA ASP A 155 2.51 0.60 -9.69
C ASP A 155 3.10 0.67 -8.27
N PHE A 156 2.27 0.42 -7.25
CA PHE A 156 2.72 0.42 -5.85
C PHE A 156 3.70 -0.71 -5.53
N VAL A 157 3.46 -1.91 -6.05
CA VAL A 157 4.39 -3.03 -5.87
C VAL A 157 5.73 -2.71 -6.51
N GLU A 158 5.74 -2.18 -7.73
CA GLU A 158 6.97 -1.77 -8.44
C GLU A 158 7.69 -0.66 -7.68
N PHE A 159 6.96 0.38 -7.29
CA PHE A 159 7.48 1.50 -6.52
C PHE A 159 8.09 1.05 -5.19
N TYR A 160 7.36 0.27 -4.40
CA TYR A 160 7.83 -0.20 -3.09
C TYR A 160 9.09 -1.04 -3.25
N ASN A 161 9.07 -2.03 -4.16
CA ASN A 161 10.21 -2.92 -4.36
C ASN A 161 11.41 -2.16 -4.91
N GLY A 162 11.19 -1.24 -5.85
CA GLY A 162 12.22 -0.37 -6.38
C GLY A 162 12.83 0.52 -5.31
N TYR A 163 12.03 1.04 -4.37
CA TYR A 163 12.54 1.85 -3.25
C TYR A 163 13.40 1.00 -2.32
N VAL A 164 12.93 -0.20 -1.93
CA VAL A 164 13.70 -1.10 -1.06
C VAL A 164 15.04 -1.46 -1.70
N GLU A 165 15.04 -1.83 -2.97
CA GLU A 165 16.25 -2.25 -3.68
C GLU A 165 17.21 -1.08 -3.95
N LYS A 166 16.72 0.00 -4.55
CA LYS A 166 17.59 1.08 -5.04
C LYS A 166 17.96 2.08 -3.96
N ILE A 167 17.07 2.33 -3.00
CA ILE A 167 17.27 3.34 -1.95
C ILE A 167 17.69 2.68 -0.65
N ALA A 168 16.88 1.77 -0.09
CA ALA A 168 17.16 1.23 1.23
C ALA A 168 18.41 0.34 1.21
N GLU A 169 18.42 -0.71 0.39
CA GLU A 169 19.58 -1.59 0.23
C GLU A 169 20.76 -0.86 -0.42
N GLY A 170 20.49 -0.05 -1.45
CA GLY A 170 21.50 0.81 -2.06
C GLY A 170 22.24 1.65 -1.01
N SER A 171 21.51 2.34 -0.12
CA SER A 171 22.12 3.14 0.93
C SER A 171 22.94 2.26 1.88
N LEU A 172 22.42 1.12 2.32
CA LEU A 172 23.10 0.24 3.27
C LEU A 172 24.38 -0.37 2.71
N ARG A 173 24.45 -0.64 1.40
CA ARG A 173 25.66 -1.16 0.74
C ARG A 173 26.81 -0.15 0.73
N LEU A 174 26.52 1.14 0.79
CA LEU A 174 27.56 2.18 0.80
C LEU A 174 28.16 2.40 2.18
N LEU A 175 27.46 2.03 3.24
CA LEU A 175 27.81 2.39 4.61
C LEU A 175 28.71 1.37 5.28
N SER A 176 29.65 1.83 6.10
CA SER A 176 30.39 0.96 7.00
C SER A 176 29.47 0.29 8.01
N LYS A 177 29.32 -1.04 7.93
CA LYS A 177 28.54 -1.84 8.90
C LYS A 177 29.06 -1.66 10.33
N GLN A 178 30.38 -1.60 10.49
CA GLN A 178 31.00 -1.42 11.80
C GLN A 178 30.61 -0.08 12.44
N GLU A 179 30.60 1.00 11.66
CA GLU A 179 30.23 2.33 12.15
C GLU A 179 28.72 2.48 12.32
N LEU A 180 27.91 1.82 11.48
CA LEU A 180 26.46 1.71 11.66
C LEU A 180 26.11 1.06 13.01
N VAL A 181 26.85 -0.01 13.37
CA VAL A 181 26.69 -0.65 14.67
C VAL A 181 27.20 0.26 15.78
N ARG A 182 28.40 0.84 15.70
CA ARG A 182 28.99 1.67 16.77
C ARG A 182 28.20 2.92 17.10
N SER A 183 27.61 3.59 16.10
CA SER A 183 26.83 4.81 16.31
C SER A 183 25.43 4.52 16.84
N ALA A 184 25.18 4.87 18.12
CA ALA A 184 23.86 4.71 18.74
C ALA A 184 22.74 5.43 17.96
N ARG A 185 23.06 6.59 17.37
CA ARG A 185 22.14 7.38 16.54
C ARG A 185 21.81 6.63 15.24
N ALA A 186 22.82 6.16 14.51
CA ALA A 186 22.62 5.47 13.24
C ALA A 186 21.87 4.13 13.44
N ARG A 187 22.22 3.39 14.49
CA ARG A 187 21.54 2.17 14.91
C ARG A 187 20.06 2.42 15.24
N GLY A 188 19.76 3.51 15.95
CA GLY A 188 18.39 3.91 16.27
C GLY A 188 17.56 4.25 15.03
N ILE A 189 18.14 4.98 14.08
CA ILE A 189 17.50 5.30 12.79
C ILE A 189 17.20 4.02 12.02
N PHE A 190 18.19 3.14 11.84
CA PHE A 190 17.98 1.90 11.10
C PHE A 190 16.93 1.01 11.76
N LYS A 191 17.02 0.77 13.08
CA LYS A 191 16.09 -0.14 13.77
C LYS A 191 14.65 0.35 13.65
N ASN A 192 14.42 1.65 13.80
CA ASN A 192 13.11 2.25 13.61
C ASN A 192 12.62 2.09 12.17
N PHE A 193 13.49 2.39 11.19
CA PHE A 193 13.17 2.21 9.78
C PHE A 193 12.81 0.76 9.45
N ALA A 194 13.65 -0.21 9.81
CA ALA A 194 13.45 -1.61 9.52
C ALA A 194 12.18 -2.17 10.16
N THR A 195 11.90 -1.78 11.42
CA THR A 195 10.67 -2.20 12.12
C THR A 195 9.42 -1.66 11.42
N ASN A 196 9.38 -0.34 11.18
CA ASN A 196 8.23 0.29 10.53
C ASN A 196 8.03 -0.18 9.09
N LEU A 197 9.12 -0.42 8.36
CA LEU A 197 9.07 -0.95 7.00
C LEU A 197 8.54 -2.40 6.98
N SER A 198 8.91 -3.22 7.96
CA SER A 198 8.39 -4.59 8.12
C SER A 198 6.88 -4.59 8.40
N GLU A 199 6.41 -3.70 9.29
CA GLU A 199 4.98 -3.54 9.57
C GLU A 199 4.21 -3.06 8.34
N LEU A 200 4.73 -2.06 7.64
CA LEU A 200 4.15 -1.55 6.39
C LEU A 200 4.09 -2.64 5.33
N ARG A 201 5.16 -3.43 5.17
CA ARG A 201 5.20 -4.60 4.29
C ARG A 201 4.08 -5.59 4.62
N GLY A 202 3.91 -5.91 5.90
CA GLY A 202 2.88 -6.83 6.37
C GLY A 202 1.48 -6.35 5.96
N ARG A 203 1.18 -5.08 6.23
CA ARG A 203 -0.11 -4.45 5.88
C ARG A 203 -0.33 -4.38 4.37
N SER A 204 0.70 -4.01 3.60
CA SER A 204 0.68 -3.98 2.14
C SER A 204 0.38 -5.37 1.55
N ASN A 205 1.04 -6.42 2.03
CA ASN A 205 0.80 -7.77 1.55
C ASN A 205 -0.58 -8.31 1.95
N ILE A 206 -1.10 -7.95 3.13
CA ILE A 206 -2.49 -8.26 3.51
C ILE A 206 -3.47 -7.58 2.55
N PHE A 207 -3.24 -6.30 2.22
CA PHE A 207 -4.06 -5.57 1.28
C PHE A 207 -4.02 -6.16 -0.14
N LEU A 208 -2.84 -6.50 -0.66
CA LEU A 208 -2.71 -7.16 -1.97
C LEU A 208 -3.42 -8.51 -2.00
N LYS A 209 -3.35 -9.30 -0.92
CA LYS A 209 -4.13 -10.54 -0.78
C LYS A 209 -5.64 -10.27 -0.78
N LYS A 210 -6.09 -9.21 -0.10
CA LYS A 210 -7.50 -8.77 -0.10
C LYS A 210 -7.95 -8.42 -1.51
N LEU A 211 -7.18 -7.65 -2.29
CA LEU A 211 -7.49 -7.36 -3.69
C LEU A 211 -7.61 -8.64 -4.53
N ARG A 212 -6.67 -9.58 -4.42
CA ARG A 212 -6.76 -10.88 -5.12
C ARG A 212 -8.03 -11.65 -4.75
N SER A 213 -8.45 -11.61 -3.48
CA SER A 213 -9.68 -12.26 -3.02
C SER A 213 -10.96 -11.67 -3.61
N TYR A 214 -10.93 -10.41 -4.03
CA TYR A 214 -12.03 -9.77 -4.78
C TYR A 214 -12.01 -10.08 -6.28
N GLY A 215 -11.03 -10.84 -6.78
CA GLY A 215 -10.92 -11.23 -8.19
C GLY A 215 -10.03 -10.30 -9.03
N TYR A 216 -9.35 -9.33 -8.41
CA TYR A 216 -8.40 -8.46 -9.12
C TYR A 216 -7.13 -9.22 -9.50
N SER A 217 -6.83 -9.30 -10.80
CA SER A 217 -5.64 -9.98 -11.33
C SER A 217 -4.41 -9.08 -11.28
N ILE A 218 -3.83 -8.93 -10.08
CA ILE A 218 -2.58 -8.19 -9.84
C ILE A 218 -1.41 -9.01 -10.39
N SER A 219 -0.63 -8.46 -11.31
CA SER A 219 0.57 -9.13 -11.83
C SER A 219 1.54 -9.34 -10.67
N GLY A 220 1.85 -10.60 -10.39
CA GLY A 220 2.50 -11.01 -9.16
C GLY A 220 3.81 -10.30 -8.86
N MET A 221 3.86 -9.64 -7.72
CA MET A 221 4.84 -9.92 -6.66
C MET A 221 4.27 -9.35 -5.36
N ASP A 222 4.44 -10.06 -4.26
CA ASP A 222 4.27 -9.47 -2.95
C ASP A 222 5.36 -8.40 -2.74
N VAL A 223 5.09 -7.40 -1.91
CA VAL A 223 6.13 -6.43 -1.57
C VAL A 223 7.26 -7.12 -0.80
N ARG A 224 8.50 -6.83 -1.19
CA ARG A 224 9.72 -7.52 -0.78
C ARG A 224 10.15 -7.17 0.66
N PRO A 225 10.84 -8.08 1.37
CA PRO A 225 11.56 -7.70 2.59
C PRO A 225 12.72 -6.75 2.26
N LEU A 226 13.19 -6.04 3.28
CA LEU A 226 14.56 -5.54 3.29
C LEU A 226 15.50 -6.76 3.37
N GLY A 227 16.31 -7.00 2.34
CA GLY A 227 17.18 -8.19 2.26
C GLY A 227 18.50 -8.04 3.00
N THR A 228 18.93 -6.81 3.28
CA THR A 228 20.21 -6.55 3.95
C THR A 228 20.01 -6.44 5.46
N ASP A 229 20.53 -7.41 6.21
CA ASP A 229 20.65 -7.37 7.68
C ASP A 229 22.11 -7.07 8.08
N PRO A 230 22.44 -5.80 8.40
CA PRO A 230 23.76 -5.42 8.92
C PRO A 230 24.18 -6.10 10.22
N TRP A 231 23.27 -6.80 10.92
CA TRP A 231 23.54 -7.48 12.19
C TRP A 231 23.94 -8.94 12.00
N ALA A 232 23.64 -9.53 10.84
CA ALA A 232 23.90 -10.95 10.55
C ALA A 232 25.38 -11.34 10.77
N ASP A 233 26.32 -10.46 10.42
CA ASP A 233 27.76 -10.72 10.53
C ASP A 233 28.30 -10.62 11.97
N SER A 234 27.62 -9.89 12.86
CA SER A 234 28.05 -9.72 14.26
C SER A 234 27.63 -10.85 15.20
N SER A 235 26.75 -11.75 14.73
CA SER A 235 26.30 -12.92 15.49
C SER A 235 27.20 -14.16 15.32
N ASN A 236 28.19 -14.09 14.44
CA ASN A 236 29.12 -15.19 14.15
C ASN A 236 30.51 -15.05 14.80
N GLU A 237 30.73 -14.07 15.67
CA GLU A 237 31.93 -14.06 16.53
C GLU A 237 31.78 -15.12 17.62
N SER A 238 32.28 -16.32 17.34
CA SER A 238 32.51 -17.37 18.33
C SER A 238 33.40 -16.81 19.45
N PRO A 239 33.14 -17.13 20.73
CA PRO A 239 33.99 -16.67 21.82
C PRO A 239 35.42 -17.19 21.58
N GLN A 240 36.39 -16.26 21.55
CA GLN A 240 37.81 -16.61 21.50
C GLN A 240 38.12 -17.57 22.65
N PRO A 241 38.77 -18.73 22.40
CA PRO A 241 39.23 -19.58 23.47
C PRO A 241 40.31 -18.81 24.24
N GLU A 242 40.08 -18.61 25.54
CA GLU A 242 41.08 -18.10 26.47
C GLU A 242 42.35 -18.94 26.35
N THR A 243 43.41 -18.34 25.80
CA THR A 243 44.75 -18.90 25.87
C THR A 243 45.24 -18.80 27.31
N SER A 244 44.91 -19.82 28.09
CA SER A 244 45.55 -20.11 29.38
C SER A 244 47.03 -20.44 29.14
N TYR A 245 47.90 -19.46 29.30
CA TYR A 245 49.33 -19.72 29.52
C TYR A 245 49.52 -20.28 30.94
N ARG A 246 49.93 -21.54 31.02
CA ARG A 246 50.73 -22.10 32.11
C ARG A 246 51.81 -22.98 31.52
#